data_AF-A0A7X4KXL6-F1
#
_entry.id   AF-A0A7X4KXL6-F1
#
_cell.length_a   1.000
_cell.length_b   1.000
_cell.length_c   1.000
_cell.angle_alpha   90.00
_cell.angle_beta   90.00
_cell.angle_gamma   90.00
#
_symmetry.space_group_name_H-M   'P 1'
#
loop_
_entity.id
_entity.type
_entity.pdbx_description
1 polymer ?
#
loop_
_entity_poly.entity_id
_entity_poly.type
_entity_poly.pdbx_seq_one_letter_code
_entity_poly.pdbx_strand_id
1 'polypeptide(L)'
;MMGLRWSRLAVWYGLVAAAFAVLAGGPTQARAEEQSAPRTVPPGVTLVEVVRELNASAAQLLWVRLGDADGGTLLFRADGGPGEAGCIDECAEEFPPLLAPPDAEPFADWSPVRRPDGRLQWAYQSHPLHTWSLEEEPGEVATNVGLAETANMKLAERAAAGGALRPPPEWRVARFEPARSIEVPAGIEARFVSSAQAVVLTDFEGFTLYALEGVAENNGQTCSDHGCEVDWLPVPAPALALDVGRFSVVTRKDGSRQWAWRGRPLYRYRGDLLPGDAHGRAVDERRIMAVLTENFRPPQVAVTALEGYGDALALDGMTLYTGSAFEKYWGGRNLRDSFKNAYDRGKRLGGDACADTQCLTMWRPFRAAADARSTGFWEVFTRRDGSRQWAYKGYAVYTYAGDEAPGQNRGQATYAFATLDGSPEEIERAVWLAELGGTYGGAGVYWNVAKP
;
A
#
# COMPACT_ATOMS: atom_id res chain seq x y z
N MET A 1 73.39 -9.65 58.22
CA MET A 1 73.41 -10.94 57.49
C MET A 1 72.66 -10.76 56.18
N MET A 2 73.23 -11.33 55.13
CA MET A 2 72.88 -11.24 53.70
C MET A 2 71.39 -11.46 53.36
N GLY A 3 70.99 -10.90 52.21
CA GLY A 3 69.83 -11.39 51.45
C GLY A 3 69.34 -10.45 50.34
N LEU A 4 70.06 -10.40 49.22
CA LEU A 4 69.71 -9.63 48.01
C LEU A 4 68.32 -10.00 47.44
N ARG A 5 67.55 -8.99 47.01
CA ARG A 5 66.55 -9.13 45.93
C ARG A 5 66.62 -7.92 45.00
N TRP A 6 66.64 -8.21 43.71
CA TRP A 6 66.85 -7.30 42.59
C TRP A 6 65.52 -6.69 42.12
N SER A 7 65.50 -5.38 41.88
CA SER A 7 64.51 -4.72 41.01
C SER A 7 65.23 -3.65 40.18
N ARG A 8 65.28 -3.83 38.86
CA ARG A 8 65.87 -2.89 37.90
C ARG A 8 64.83 -1.82 37.54
N LEU A 9 65.14 -0.55 37.82
CA LEU A 9 64.45 0.62 37.28
C LEU A 9 65.33 1.22 36.19
N ALA A 10 64.81 1.30 34.97
CA ALA A 10 65.47 1.91 33.83
C ALA A 10 65.07 3.40 33.73
N VAL A 11 66.09 4.25 33.75
CA VAL A 11 66.02 5.69 33.48
C VAL A 11 66.00 5.90 31.96
N TRP A 12 65.08 6.71 31.45
CA TRP A 12 65.11 7.17 30.06
C TRP A 12 65.25 8.70 30.02
N TYR A 13 66.30 9.15 29.35
CA TYR A 13 66.62 10.55 29.07
C TYR A 13 65.69 11.11 27.99
N GLY A 14 65.18 12.32 28.21
CA GLY A 14 64.40 13.06 27.24
C GLY A 14 65.28 13.81 26.23
N LEU A 15 64.86 13.81 24.97
CA LEU A 15 65.30 14.74 23.93
C LEU A 15 64.09 15.12 23.07
N VAL A 16 63.95 16.43 22.88
CA VAL A 16 62.88 17.11 22.11
C VAL A 16 63.20 17.03 20.62
N ALA A 17 62.23 16.66 19.80
CA ALA A 17 62.22 16.93 18.36
C ALA A 17 60.79 17.30 17.92
N ALA A 18 60.67 18.46 17.28
CA ALA A 18 59.42 18.99 16.73
C ALA A 18 59.00 18.20 15.48
N ALA A 19 57.71 17.84 15.38
CA ALA A 19 57.13 17.22 14.19
C ALA A 19 55.98 18.07 13.66
N PHE A 20 56.10 18.44 12.38
CA PHE A 20 55.08 19.10 11.56
C PHE A 20 53.83 18.23 11.44
N ALA A 21 52.66 18.78 11.76
CA ALA A 21 51.37 18.16 11.47
C ALA A 21 51.00 18.39 9.99
N VAL A 22 51.08 17.33 9.19
CA VAL A 22 50.50 17.32 7.84
C VAL A 22 49.00 17.03 7.97
N LEU A 23 48.17 17.99 7.56
CA LEU A 23 46.73 17.84 7.42
C LEU A 23 46.44 16.90 6.23
N ALA A 24 46.20 15.62 6.50
CA ALA A 24 45.62 14.71 5.53
C ALA A 24 44.09 14.83 5.59
N GLY A 25 43.55 15.83 4.91
CA GLY A 25 42.13 15.89 4.56
C GLY A 25 41.85 14.89 3.45
N GLY A 26 41.54 13.64 3.81
CA GLY A 26 40.92 12.71 2.87
C GLY A 26 39.47 13.13 2.63
N PRO A 27 38.93 13.00 1.40
CA PRO A 27 37.52 13.24 1.17
C PRO A 27 36.74 12.19 1.96
N THR A 28 36.07 12.61 3.03
CA THR A 28 34.93 11.89 3.58
C THR A 28 33.93 11.76 2.44
N GLN A 29 33.96 10.63 1.72
CA GLN A 29 32.82 10.18 0.95
C GLN A 29 31.68 10.10 1.94
N ALA A 30 30.78 11.08 1.85
CA ALA A 30 29.48 10.99 2.48
C ALA A 30 28.87 9.68 1.98
N ARG A 31 28.84 8.68 2.85
CA ARG A 31 28.01 7.50 2.69
C ARG A 31 26.60 8.07 2.62
N ALA A 32 26.07 8.23 1.42
CA ALA A 32 24.68 8.60 1.24
C ALA A 32 23.89 7.52 1.97
N GLU A 33 23.31 7.87 3.12
CA GLU A 33 22.34 7.03 3.79
C GLU A 33 21.33 6.61 2.73
N GLU A 34 21.19 5.31 2.56
CA GLU A 34 20.21 4.70 1.69
C GLU A 34 18.84 5.03 2.27
N GLN A 35 18.34 6.20 1.88
CA GLN A 35 17.13 6.77 2.43
C GLN A 35 15.98 5.83 2.03
N SER A 36 15.37 5.19 3.03
CA SER A 36 14.18 4.34 2.88
C SER A 36 13.16 5.07 2.00
N ALA A 37 12.48 4.34 1.12
CA ALA A 37 11.50 4.96 0.22
C ALA A 37 10.45 5.76 1.03
N PRO A 38 10.07 6.97 0.58
CA PRO A 38 9.05 7.74 1.26
C PRO A 38 7.71 7.00 1.24
N ARG A 39 6.80 7.35 2.15
CA ARG A 39 5.46 6.75 2.17
C ARG A 39 4.67 7.13 0.91
N THR A 40 3.77 6.25 0.47
CA THR A 40 2.88 6.52 -0.67
C THR A 40 1.88 7.65 -0.38
N VAL A 41 1.38 7.71 0.86
CA VAL A 41 0.44 8.74 1.32
C VAL A 41 0.81 9.19 2.74
N PRO A 42 0.46 10.43 3.15
CA PRO A 42 0.72 10.89 4.50
C PRO A 42 -0.15 10.16 5.53
N PRO A 43 0.21 10.18 6.83
CA PRO A 43 -0.66 9.68 7.88
C PRO A 43 -2.01 10.40 7.87
N GLY A 44 -3.12 9.66 8.04
CA GLY A 44 -4.48 10.20 7.97
C GLY A 44 -5.05 10.31 6.55
N VAL A 45 -4.34 9.83 5.53
CA VAL A 45 -4.86 9.67 4.17
C VAL A 45 -4.90 8.21 3.79
N THR A 46 -6.05 7.74 3.34
CA THR A 46 -6.29 6.36 2.91
C THR A 46 -6.19 6.22 1.39
N LEU A 47 -5.93 5.00 0.94
CA LEU A 47 -6.07 4.55 -0.45
C LEU A 47 -7.29 3.64 -0.50
N VAL A 48 -8.23 3.96 -1.40
CA VAL A 48 -9.48 3.21 -1.50
C VAL A 48 -9.73 2.80 -2.94
N GLU A 49 -10.00 1.51 -3.12
CA GLU A 49 -10.39 0.94 -4.41
C GLU A 49 -11.83 1.34 -4.73
N VAL A 50 -12.03 1.96 -5.90
CA VAL A 50 -13.35 2.17 -6.47
C VAL A 50 -13.61 1.04 -7.44
N VAL A 51 -14.64 0.27 -7.11
CA VAL A 51 -15.00 -0.92 -7.87
C VAL A 51 -16.39 -0.80 -8.43
N ARG A 52 -16.66 -1.59 -9.45
CA ARG A 52 -17.99 -1.86 -9.94
C ARG A 52 -18.36 -3.29 -9.61
N GLU A 53 -19.46 -3.43 -8.89
CA GLU A 53 -20.00 -4.74 -8.59
C GLU A 53 -20.66 -5.35 -9.83
N LEU A 54 -20.45 -6.65 -10.01
CA LEU A 54 -21.00 -7.42 -11.12
C LEU A 54 -21.84 -8.57 -10.54
N ASN A 55 -22.99 -8.86 -11.15
CA ASN A 55 -23.94 -9.83 -10.57
C ASN A 55 -23.44 -11.28 -10.54
N ALA A 56 -22.52 -11.63 -11.44
CA ALA A 56 -22.02 -13.01 -11.61
C ALA A 56 -20.48 -13.10 -11.69
N SER A 57 -19.76 -12.07 -11.23
CA SER A 57 -18.29 -12.03 -11.23
C SER A 57 -17.76 -11.25 -10.03
N ALA A 58 -16.46 -11.38 -9.72
CA ALA A 58 -15.79 -10.49 -8.77
C ALA A 58 -15.98 -9.02 -9.14
N ALA A 59 -15.95 -8.14 -8.14
CA ALA A 59 -16.01 -6.71 -8.35
C ALA A 59 -14.85 -6.28 -9.27
N GLN A 60 -15.18 -5.48 -10.29
CA GLN A 60 -14.21 -4.96 -11.22
C GLN A 60 -13.59 -3.70 -10.63
N LEU A 61 -12.28 -3.71 -10.38
CA LEU A 61 -11.54 -2.50 -10.04
C LEU A 61 -11.63 -1.50 -11.21
N LEU A 62 -12.12 -0.30 -10.92
CA LEU A 62 -12.14 0.80 -11.87
C LEU A 62 -10.87 1.64 -11.74
N TRP A 63 -10.58 2.09 -10.52
CA TRP A 63 -9.41 2.91 -10.17
C TRP A 63 -9.26 3.01 -8.65
N VAL A 64 -8.15 3.58 -8.19
CA VAL A 64 -7.89 3.85 -6.76
C VAL A 64 -7.99 5.36 -6.53
N ARG A 65 -8.51 5.77 -5.37
CA ARG A 65 -8.60 7.18 -4.96
C ARG A 65 -8.01 7.43 -3.59
N LEU A 66 -7.75 8.70 -3.33
CA LEU A 66 -7.34 9.19 -2.03
C LEU A 66 -8.58 9.36 -1.14
N GLY A 67 -8.47 8.95 0.12
CA GLY A 67 -9.47 9.18 1.14
C GLY A 67 -8.92 9.91 2.35
N ASP A 68 -9.81 10.50 3.14
CA ASP A 68 -9.45 10.96 4.48
C ASP A 68 -9.20 9.75 5.42
N ALA A 69 -9.02 10.03 6.72
CA ALA A 69 -8.71 9.01 7.73
C ALA A 69 -9.84 7.98 7.93
N ASP A 70 -11.08 8.34 7.60
CA ASP A 70 -12.26 7.48 7.68
C ASP A 70 -12.62 6.91 6.30
N GLY A 71 -11.83 7.26 5.28
CA GLY A 71 -12.02 6.85 3.90
C GLY A 71 -13.14 7.59 3.19
N GLY A 72 -13.55 8.78 3.64
CA GLY A 72 -14.36 9.72 2.85
C GLY A 72 -13.63 10.15 1.57
N THR A 73 -14.36 10.53 0.53
CA THR A 73 -13.77 10.87 -0.78
C THR A 73 -13.02 12.19 -0.70
N LEU A 74 -11.74 12.18 -1.07
CA LEU A 74 -11.00 13.44 -1.27
C LEU A 74 -11.25 13.99 -2.66
N LEU A 75 -11.51 15.30 -2.73
CA LEU A 75 -11.79 16.07 -3.92
C LEU A 75 -10.76 17.17 -4.10
N PHE A 76 -10.65 17.66 -5.34
CA PHE A 76 -9.95 18.91 -5.64
C PHE A 76 -10.71 19.71 -6.70
N ARG A 77 -10.43 21.01 -6.75
CA ARG A 77 -10.97 21.92 -7.77
C ARG A 77 -10.13 21.85 -9.05
N ALA A 78 -10.79 21.56 -10.17
CA ALA A 78 -10.16 21.49 -11.49
C ALA A 78 -9.89 22.88 -12.11
N ASP A 79 -10.61 23.91 -11.66
CA ASP A 79 -10.47 25.30 -12.10
C ASP A 79 -9.47 26.12 -11.26
N GLY A 80 -8.95 25.54 -10.18
CA GLY A 80 -7.98 26.18 -9.29
C GLY A 80 -6.56 26.19 -9.86
N GLY A 81 -5.83 27.29 -9.63
CA GLY A 81 -4.40 27.37 -9.91
C GLY A 81 -3.60 26.40 -9.02
N PRO A 82 -2.52 25.78 -9.53
CA PRO A 82 -1.71 24.85 -8.74
C PRO A 82 -1.12 25.56 -7.51
N GLY A 83 -1.24 24.93 -6.34
CA GLY A 83 -0.65 25.43 -5.09
C GLY A 83 -1.38 26.60 -4.42
N GLU A 84 -2.55 27.02 -4.91
CA GLU A 84 -3.39 28.01 -4.24
C GLU A 84 -4.54 27.31 -3.50
N ALA A 85 -4.76 27.67 -2.23
CA ALA A 85 -5.78 27.03 -1.38
C ALA A 85 -7.21 27.09 -1.98
N GLY A 86 -7.48 28.00 -2.92
CA GLY A 86 -8.58 28.03 -3.92
C GLY A 86 -10.03 28.08 -3.40
N CYS A 87 -10.33 27.36 -2.34
CA CYS A 87 -11.60 27.24 -1.64
C CYS A 87 -11.41 27.67 -0.17
N ILE A 88 -11.96 28.85 0.14
CA ILE A 88 -11.85 29.54 1.43
C ILE A 88 -13.24 30.02 1.86
N ASP A 89 -13.37 30.41 3.12
CA ASP A 89 -14.60 30.94 3.72
C ASP A 89 -15.80 30.00 3.48
N GLU A 90 -16.93 30.48 2.95
CA GLU A 90 -18.15 29.69 2.72
C GLU A 90 -17.89 28.42 1.88
N CYS A 91 -16.99 28.48 0.89
CA CYS A 91 -16.61 27.31 0.11
C CYS A 91 -15.99 26.22 1.00
N ALA A 92 -15.18 26.61 1.98
CA ALA A 92 -14.51 25.68 2.89
C ALA A 92 -15.45 25.10 3.97
N GLU A 93 -16.67 25.61 4.10
CA GLU A 93 -17.71 24.99 4.94
C GLU A 93 -18.37 23.81 4.22
N GLU A 94 -18.63 23.95 2.92
CA GLU A 94 -19.15 22.86 2.09
C GLU A 94 -18.06 21.86 1.70
N PHE A 95 -16.87 22.34 1.38
CA PHE A 95 -15.70 21.54 1.02
C PHE A 95 -14.57 21.74 2.04
N PRO A 96 -14.64 21.13 3.24
CA PRO A 96 -13.61 21.29 4.26
C PRO A 96 -12.22 20.90 3.75
N PRO A 97 -11.17 21.69 4.05
CA PRO A 97 -9.81 21.36 3.62
C PRO A 97 -9.26 20.16 4.40
N LEU A 98 -8.55 19.28 3.69
CA LEU A 98 -7.76 18.23 4.33
C LEU A 98 -6.52 18.85 4.97
N LEU A 99 -6.60 19.14 6.27
CA LEU A 99 -5.52 19.81 6.99
C LEU A 99 -4.27 18.92 7.09
N ALA A 100 -3.12 19.54 6.90
CA ALA A 100 -1.81 18.96 7.15
C ALA A 100 -1.31 19.39 8.55
N PRO A 101 -0.49 18.55 9.21
CA PRO A 101 0.15 18.96 10.45
C PRO A 101 1.08 20.16 10.21
N PRO A 102 1.34 21.01 11.23
CA PRO A 102 2.07 22.27 11.06
C PRO A 102 3.53 22.11 10.63
N ASP A 103 4.10 20.93 10.84
CA ASP A 103 5.45 20.50 10.47
C ASP A 103 5.47 19.59 9.22
N ALA A 104 4.37 19.56 8.46
CA ALA A 104 4.31 18.82 7.21
C ALA A 104 5.38 19.32 6.22
N GLU A 105 6.15 18.38 5.69
CA GLU A 105 7.14 18.61 4.63
C GLU A 105 6.66 17.97 3.31
N PRO A 106 7.05 18.51 2.15
CA PRO A 106 6.73 17.90 0.86
C PRO A 106 7.49 16.58 0.66
N PHE A 107 6.84 15.60 0.06
CA PHE A 107 7.46 14.32 -0.33
C PHE A 107 6.71 13.69 -1.50
N ALA A 108 7.42 13.03 -2.41
CA ALA A 108 6.83 12.45 -3.63
C ALA A 108 5.89 13.47 -4.33
N ASP A 109 4.63 13.11 -4.59
CA ASP A 109 3.61 13.96 -5.19
C ASP A 109 2.82 14.81 -4.17
N TRP A 110 3.22 14.81 -2.89
CA TRP A 110 2.55 15.51 -1.80
C TRP A 110 3.26 16.80 -1.43
N SER A 111 2.49 17.86 -1.20
CA SER A 111 3.00 19.13 -0.70
C SER A 111 2.04 19.79 0.29
N PRO A 112 2.54 20.46 1.33
CA PRO A 112 1.73 21.33 2.16
C PRO A 112 1.47 22.67 1.44
N VAL A 113 0.23 23.14 1.49
CA VAL A 113 -0.17 24.47 1.02
C VAL A 113 -0.59 25.31 2.21
N ARG A 114 -0.02 26.52 2.34
CA ARG A 114 -0.37 27.46 3.40
C ARG A 114 -1.70 28.14 3.08
N ARG A 115 -2.67 28.00 3.97
CA ARG A 115 -3.97 28.67 3.88
C ARG A 115 -3.89 30.11 4.45
N PRO A 116 -4.83 31.01 4.07
CA PRO A 116 -4.87 32.37 4.61
C PRO A 116 -5.02 32.45 6.14
N ASP A 117 -5.63 31.43 6.76
CA ASP A 117 -5.78 31.29 8.20
C ASP A 117 -4.50 30.81 8.92
N GLY A 118 -3.41 30.60 8.18
CA GLY A 118 -2.11 30.16 8.68
C GLY A 118 -1.95 28.64 8.81
N ARG A 119 -3.02 27.85 8.70
CA ARG A 119 -2.95 26.38 8.73
C ARG A 119 -2.35 25.82 7.44
N LEU A 120 -1.82 24.60 7.52
CA LEU A 120 -1.38 23.86 6.34
C LEU A 120 -2.50 22.92 5.87
N GLN A 121 -2.59 22.73 4.57
CA GLN A 121 -3.49 21.79 3.89
C GLN A 121 -2.67 20.87 3.00
N TRP A 122 -3.01 19.59 2.94
CA TRP A 122 -2.38 18.67 2.01
C TRP A 122 -2.84 18.97 0.58
N ALA A 123 -1.88 19.06 -0.32
CA ALA A 123 -2.08 19.01 -1.76
C ALA A 123 -1.45 17.74 -2.32
N TYR A 124 -2.12 17.15 -3.31
CA TYR A 124 -1.62 16.03 -4.10
C TYR A 124 -1.49 16.45 -5.55
N GLN A 125 -0.30 16.27 -6.14
CA GLN A 125 0.01 16.73 -7.49
C GLN A 125 -0.31 18.22 -7.69
N SER A 126 0.02 19.04 -6.69
CA SER A 126 -0.25 20.49 -6.64
C SER A 126 -1.72 20.90 -6.52
N HIS A 127 -2.65 19.95 -6.34
CA HIS A 127 -4.06 20.24 -6.09
C HIS A 127 -4.38 20.11 -4.59
N PRO A 128 -4.75 21.20 -3.90
CA PRO A 128 -5.20 21.14 -2.50
C PRO A 128 -6.43 20.24 -2.37
N LEU A 129 -6.41 19.38 -1.36
CA LEU A 129 -7.44 18.36 -1.17
C LEU A 129 -8.50 18.79 -0.17
N HIS A 130 -9.74 18.44 -0.44
CA HIS A 130 -10.92 18.75 0.37
C HIS A 130 -11.77 17.49 0.57
N THR A 131 -12.53 17.44 1.66
CA THR A 131 -13.69 16.55 1.80
C THR A 131 -14.95 17.28 1.32
N TRP A 132 -16.10 16.60 1.30
CA TRP A 132 -17.39 17.22 0.99
C TRP A 132 -18.37 16.94 2.12
N SER A 133 -18.99 17.99 2.66
CA SER A 133 -19.89 17.90 3.82
C SER A 133 -21.19 17.12 3.54
N LEU A 134 -21.53 16.92 2.26
CA LEU A 134 -22.70 16.14 1.85
C LEU A 134 -22.41 14.63 1.73
N GLU A 135 -21.16 14.18 1.82
CA GLU A 135 -20.84 12.75 1.81
C GLU A 135 -21.08 12.16 3.21
N GLU A 136 -22.17 11.39 3.34
CA GLU A 136 -22.53 10.73 4.61
C GLU A 136 -21.90 9.34 4.73
N GLU A 137 -21.80 8.60 3.62
CA GLU A 137 -21.19 7.27 3.58
C GLU A 137 -19.77 7.34 2.95
N PRO A 138 -18.71 6.87 3.64
CA PRO A 138 -17.35 6.92 3.12
C PRO A 138 -17.21 6.23 1.76
N GLY A 139 -16.81 6.98 0.74
CA GLY A 139 -16.59 6.50 -0.61
C GLY A 139 -17.82 6.53 -1.53
N GLU A 140 -18.97 7.00 -1.06
CA GLU A 140 -20.20 7.08 -1.87
C GLU A 140 -19.97 7.93 -3.13
N VAL A 141 -19.43 9.14 -2.96
CA VAL A 141 -19.20 10.10 -4.03
C VAL A 141 -18.30 9.50 -5.12
N ALA A 142 -17.17 8.90 -4.72
CA ALA A 142 -16.24 8.26 -5.64
C ALA A 142 -16.88 7.07 -6.39
N THR A 143 -17.66 6.27 -5.69
CA THR A 143 -18.39 5.12 -6.27
C THR A 143 -19.40 5.60 -7.31
N ASN A 144 -20.20 6.61 -6.98
CA ASN A 144 -21.18 7.21 -7.89
C ASN A 144 -20.51 7.77 -9.16
N VAL A 145 -19.35 8.42 -9.02
CA VAL A 145 -18.55 8.90 -10.16
C VAL A 145 -18.06 7.74 -11.02
N GLY A 146 -17.47 6.70 -10.45
CA GLY A 146 -16.98 5.53 -11.19
C GLY A 146 -18.08 4.77 -11.94
N LEU A 147 -19.26 4.64 -11.33
CA LEU A 147 -20.43 4.05 -11.97
C LEU A 147 -20.95 4.92 -13.13
N ALA A 148 -20.99 6.24 -12.96
CA ALA A 148 -21.44 7.16 -14.01
C ALA A 148 -20.50 7.14 -15.23
N GLU A 149 -19.19 7.12 -15.02
CA GLU A 149 -18.19 7.06 -16.10
C GLU A 149 -18.25 5.74 -16.89
N THR A 150 -18.68 4.66 -16.24
CA THR A 150 -18.78 3.32 -16.85
C THR A 150 -20.20 2.92 -17.22
N ALA A 151 -21.17 3.83 -17.13
CA ALA A 151 -22.59 3.55 -17.35
C ALA A 151 -22.91 2.99 -18.75
N ASN A 152 -22.13 3.41 -19.76
CA ASN A 152 -22.29 2.93 -21.15
C ASN A 152 -21.62 1.57 -21.43
N MET A 153 -20.90 1.00 -20.45
CA MET A 153 -20.38 -0.36 -20.57
C MET A 153 -21.52 -1.35 -20.36
N LYS A 154 -21.79 -2.19 -21.38
CA LYS A 154 -22.88 -3.20 -21.48
C LYS A 154 -23.05 -4.18 -20.31
N LEU A 155 -22.21 -4.11 -19.28
CA LEU A 155 -22.13 -5.02 -18.13
C LEU A 155 -22.81 -4.44 -16.87
N ALA A 156 -23.59 -3.34 -16.96
CA ALA A 156 -24.04 -2.57 -15.78
C ALA A 156 -25.48 -2.93 -15.48
N GLU A 157 -25.74 -3.48 -14.29
CA GLU A 157 -27.11 -3.81 -13.87
C GLU A 157 -27.68 -2.85 -12.81
N ARG A 158 -26.89 -1.88 -12.32
CA ARG A 158 -27.43 -0.67 -11.70
C ARG A 158 -27.55 0.43 -12.76
N ALA A 159 -28.79 0.79 -13.09
CA ALA A 159 -29.05 2.05 -13.75
C ALA A 159 -28.49 3.19 -12.88
N ALA A 160 -27.90 4.21 -13.50
CA ALA A 160 -27.62 5.47 -12.83
C ALA A 160 -28.96 5.97 -12.24
N ALA A 161 -29.14 5.83 -10.93
CA ALA A 161 -30.29 6.41 -10.27
C ALA A 161 -30.18 7.93 -10.42
N GLY A 162 -31.22 8.57 -10.97
CA GLY A 162 -31.35 10.02 -10.84
C GLY A 162 -31.28 10.37 -9.35
N GLY A 163 -30.43 11.35 -9.00
CA GLY A 163 -30.21 11.74 -7.60
C GLY A 163 -28.96 11.16 -6.93
N ALA A 164 -28.10 10.42 -7.62
CA ALA A 164 -26.81 9.99 -7.06
C ALA A 164 -25.92 11.20 -6.69
N LEU A 165 -25.41 11.22 -5.45
CA LEU A 165 -24.51 12.25 -4.95
C LEU A 165 -23.21 12.25 -5.77
N ARG A 166 -22.98 13.33 -6.52
CA ARG A 166 -21.80 13.52 -7.38
C ARG A 166 -21.29 14.94 -7.23
N PRO A 167 -19.97 15.15 -7.27
CA PRO A 167 -19.40 16.47 -7.01
C PRO A 167 -19.84 17.47 -8.10
N PRO A 168 -19.90 18.77 -7.79
CA PRO A 168 -20.19 19.80 -8.80
C PRO A 168 -19.18 19.78 -9.97
N PRO A 169 -19.53 20.33 -11.15
CA PRO A 169 -18.73 20.22 -12.38
C PRO A 169 -17.30 20.76 -12.33
N GLU A 170 -16.97 21.61 -11.37
CA GLU A 170 -15.64 22.16 -11.11
C GLU A 170 -14.80 21.30 -10.15
N TRP A 171 -15.44 20.35 -9.45
CA TRP A 171 -14.79 19.45 -8.50
C TRP A 171 -14.52 18.07 -9.11
N ARG A 172 -13.40 17.47 -8.74
CA ARG A 172 -12.97 16.15 -9.22
C ARG A 172 -12.55 15.27 -8.06
N VAL A 173 -12.83 13.98 -8.17
CA VAL A 173 -12.29 12.96 -7.26
C VAL A 173 -10.78 12.93 -7.40
N ALA A 174 -10.07 13.00 -6.27
CA ALA A 174 -8.63 12.89 -6.21
C ALA A 174 -8.23 11.42 -6.43
N ARG A 175 -7.96 11.08 -7.69
CA ARG A 175 -7.49 9.74 -8.08
C ARG A 175 -6.04 9.55 -7.64
N PHE A 176 -5.74 8.33 -7.21
CA PHE A 176 -4.38 7.94 -6.92
C PHE A 176 -3.69 7.55 -8.22
N GLU A 177 -2.88 8.47 -8.74
CA GLU A 177 -2.04 8.28 -9.92
C GLU A 177 -0.58 8.23 -9.46
N PRO A 178 0.01 7.05 -9.26
CA PRO A 178 1.32 6.94 -8.64
C PRO A 178 2.42 7.57 -9.47
N ALA A 179 3.25 8.39 -8.82
CA ALA A 179 4.51 8.90 -9.33
C ALA A 179 4.36 9.62 -10.67
N ARG A 180 3.40 10.55 -10.76
CA ARG A 180 3.20 11.33 -11.99
C ARG A 180 4.32 12.34 -12.22
N SER A 181 5.06 12.69 -11.18
CA SER A 181 6.21 13.60 -11.23
C SER A 181 7.54 12.93 -11.61
N ILE A 182 7.64 11.60 -11.66
CA ILE A 182 8.89 10.95 -12.08
C ILE A 182 8.99 10.90 -13.60
N GLU A 183 10.16 11.30 -14.11
CA GLU A 183 10.53 11.04 -15.50
C GLU A 183 10.97 9.57 -15.63
N VAL A 184 10.18 8.78 -16.36
CA VAL A 184 10.50 7.39 -16.69
C VAL A 184 10.79 7.25 -18.19
N PRO A 185 11.80 6.44 -18.59
CA PRO A 185 12.07 6.19 -20.00
C PRO A 185 10.98 5.32 -20.62
N ALA A 186 10.86 5.36 -21.94
CA ALA A 186 9.92 4.53 -22.68
C ALA A 186 10.13 3.03 -22.36
N GLY A 187 9.05 2.32 -22.07
CA GLY A 187 9.07 0.90 -21.72
C GLY A 187 9.26 0.59 -20.23
N ILE A 188 9.47 1.61 -19.39
CA ILE A 188 9.45 1.53 -17.93
C ILE A 188 8.28 2.36 -17.42
N GLU A 189 7.59 1.85 -16.42
CA GLU A 189 6.44 2.50 -15.79
C GLU A 189 6.60 2.51 -14.27
N ALA A 190 5.83 3.38 -13.61
CA ALA A 190 5.64 3.35 -12.17
C ALA A 190 4.24 2.80 -11.88
N ARG A 191 4.15 1.69 -11.16
CA ARG A 191 2.87 1.05 -10.83
C ARG A 191 2.79 0.75 -9.35
N PHE A 192 1.59 0.89 -8.79
CA PHE A 192 1.30 0.25 -7.51
C PHE A 192 1.26 -1.27 -7.73
N VAL A 193 2.07 -1.99 -6.96
CA VAL A 193 2.12 -3.45 -6.98
C VAL A 193 1.67 -3.96 -5.62
N SER A 194 0.48 -4.57 -5.58
CA SER A 194 -0.14 -5.06 -4.34
C SER A 194 0.78 -6.00 -3.57
N SER A 195 1.39 -6.98 -4.26
CA SER A 195 2.35 -7.94 -3.69
C SER A 195 3.54 -7.24 -2.99
N ALA A 196 4.03 -6.14 -3.58
CA ALA A 196 5.11 -5.33 -3.04
C ALA A 196 4.65 -4.39 -1.92
N GLN A 197 3.34 -4.12 -1.80
CA GLN A 197 2.77 -3.07 -0.94
C GLN A 197 3.47 -1.72 -1.16
N ALA A 198 3.75 -1.40 -2.42
CA ALA A 198 4.57 -0.26 -2.80
C ALA A 198 4.24 0.22 -4.22
N VAL A 199 4.60 1.47 -4.51
CA VAL A 199 4.77 1.92 -5.90
C VAL A 199 6.18 1.55 -6.31
N VAL A 200 6.32 0.74 -7.34
CA VAL A 200 7.59 0.23 -7.85
C VAL A 200 7.73 0.55 -9.33
N LEU A 201 8.97 0.53 -9.82
CA LEU A 201 9.21 0.51 -11.25
C LEU A 201 8.85 -0.86 -11.82
N THR A 202 8.10 -0.85 -12.91
CA THR A 202 7.81 -2.01 -13.73
C THR A 202 8.29 -1.78 -15.15
N ASP A 203 8.37 -2.83 -15.96
CA ASP A 203 8.35 -2.63 -17.41
C ASP A 203 6.92 -2.33 -17.93
N PHE A 204 6.80 -2.16 -19.24
CA PHE A 204 5.53 -1.92 -19.94
C PHE A 204 4.52 -3.07 -19.83
N GLU A 205 4.97 -4.31 -19.60
CA GLU A 205 4.10 -5.47 -19.40
C GLU A 205 3.58 -5.53 -17.96
N GLY A 206 4.27 -4.85 -17.03
CA GLY A 206 3.91 -4.73 -15.63
C GLY A 206 4.67 -5.66 -14.69
N PHE A 207 5.79 -6.27 -15.11
CA PHE A 207 6.62 -7.04 -14.20
C PHE A 207 7.48 -6.11 -13.32
N THR A 208 7.60 -6.46 -12.05
CA THR A 208 8.38 -5.71 -11.06
C THR A 208 9.87 -5.70 -11.43
N LEU A 209 10.50 -4.52 -11.35
CA LEU A 209 11.93 -4.37 -11.58
C LEU A 209 12.70 -4.38 -10.26
N TYR A 210 13.86 -5.02 -10.27
CA TYR A 210 14.75 -5.18 -9.14
C TYR A 210 16.16 -4.67 -9.45
N ALA A 211 16.86 -4.28 -8.40
CA ALA A 211 18.26 -3.86 -8.44
C ALA A 211 19.06 -4.64 -7.39
N LEU A 212 20.39 -4.69 -7.56
CA LEU A 212 21.27 -5.19 -6.50
C LEU A 212 21.54 -4.07 -5.49
N GLU A 213 21.46 -4.39 -4.20
CA GLU A 213 21.81 -3.51 -3.08
C GLU A 213 23.32 -3.23 -3.08
N GLY A 214 23.71 -2.01 -2.71
CA GLY A 214 25.11 -1.58 -2.64
C GLY A 214 25.59 -0.74 -3.83
N VAL A 215 26.90 -0.51 -3.87
CA VAL A 215 27.55 0.30 -4.93
C VAL A 215 27.71 -0.58 -6.15
N ALA A 216 27.07 -0.17 -7.26
CA ALA A 216 27.34 -0.77 -8.55
C ALA A 216 28.83 -0.62 -8.85
N GLU A 217 29.58 -1.72 -8.89
CA GLU A 217 30.74 -1.70 -9.75
C GLU A 217 30.20 -1.48 -11.16
N ASN A 218 30.49 -0.31 -11.72
CA ASN A 218 30.04 0.17 -13.03
C ASN A 218 30.66 -0.64 -14.19
N ASN A 219 31.05 -1.89 -13.92
CA ASN A 219 31.82 -2.75 -14.80
C ASN A 219 30.95 -3.75 -15.57
N GLY A 220 29.62 -3.62 -15.45
CA GLY A 220 28.70 -4.56 -16.06
C GLY A 220 29.08 -6.00 -15.71
N GLN A 221 29.60 -6.26 -14.49
CA GLN A 221 29.88 -7.60 -13.99
C GLN A 221 28.57 -8.37 -13.91
N THR A 222 28.29 -8.96 -15.06
CA THR A 222 27.70 -10.24 -15.28
C THR A 222 28.00 -11.14 -14.07
N CYS A 223 26.95 -11.38 -13.32
CA CYS A 223 26.40 -12.68 -12.98
C CYS A 223 26.73 -13.90 -13.89
N SER A 224 27.74 -13.84 -14.78
CA SER A 224 28.15 -14.87 -15.74
C SER A 224 28.89 -16.03 -15.08
N ASP A 225 29.55 -15.78 -13.95
CA ASP A 225 30.52 -16.75 -13.41
C ASP A 225 29.87 -17.70 -12.37
N HIS A 226 28.63 -17.41 -11.94
CA HIS A 226 27.92 -18.15 -10.88
C HIS A 226 26.43 -18.44 -11.17
N GLY A 227 25.96 -18.38 -12.42
CA GLY A 227 24.62 -18.88 -12.79
C GLY A 227 23.43 -17.94 -12.49
N CYS A 228 23.68 -16.71 -12.07
CA CYS A 228 22.64 -15.74 -11.70
C CYS A 228 21.77 -15.23 -12.89
N GLU A 229 22.19 -15.46 -14.14
CA GLU A 229 21.45 -15.02 -15.35
C GLU A 229 20.25 -15.91 -15.73
N VAL A 230 20.10 -17.09 -15.10
CA VAL A 230 18.91 -17.90 -15.36
C VAL A 230 17.69 -17.17 -14.80
N ASP A 231 17.73 -16.71 -13.56
CA ASP A 231 16.55 -16.17 -12.88
C ASP A 231 16.45 -14.63 -12.86
N TRP A 232 17.54 -13.91 -13.13
CA TRP A 232 17.54 -12.44 -13.15
C TRP A 232 17.82 -11.90 -14.56
N LEU A 233 16.75 -11.54 -15.25
CA LEU A 233 16.76 -11.10 -16.65
C LEU A 233 17.06 -9.60 -16.74
N PRO A 234 18.15 -9.16 -17.40
CA PRO A 234 18.47 -7.74 -17.55
C PRO A 234 17.37 -6.96 -18.28
N VAL A 235 17.03 -5.75 -17.83
CA VAL A 235 16.09 -4.86 -18.53
C VAL A 235 16.83 -4.13 -19.68
N PRO A 236 16.56 -4.45 -20.95
CA PRO A 236 17.33 -3.92 -22.07
C PRO A 236 17.08 -2.41 -22.25
N ALA A 237 18.15 -1.66 -22.52
CA ALA A 237 18.07 -0.27 -22.95
C ALA A 237 18.20 -0.19 -24.49
N PRO A 238 17.30 0.54 -25.18
CA PRO A 238 17.39 0.73 -26.63
C PRO A 238 18.74 1.29 -27.10
N ALA A 239 19.12 1.02 -28.35
CA ALA A 239 20.41 1.45 -28.90
C ALA A 239 20.61 2.98 -28.93
N LEU A 240 19.53 3.75 -28.96
CA LEU A 240 19.55 5.22 -28.90
C LEU A 240 19.13 5.78 -27.54
N ALA A 241 19.01 4.94 -26.51
CA ALA A 241 18.63 5.37 -25.18
C ALA A 241 19.67 6.34 -24.60
N LEU A 242 19.17 7.40 -24.01
CA LEU A 242 19.92 8.41 -23.26
C LEU A 242 19.46 8.39 -21.80
N ASP A 243 20.25 9.00 -20.93
CA ASP A 243 19.90 9.18 -19.53
C ASP A 243 18.67 10.10 -19.40
N VAL A 244 17.74 9.76 -18.51
CA VAL A 244 16.48 10.48 -18.28
C VAL A 244 16.17 10.46 -16.79
N GLY A 245 15.99 11.63 -16.18
CA GLY A 245 15.76 11.75 -14.74
C GLY A 245 16.81 10.99 -13.90
N ARG A 246 16.36 9.95 -13.19
CA ARG A 246 17.23 9.07 -12.37
C ARG A 246 17.69 7.80 -13.09
N PHE A 247 17.37 7.66 -14.37
CA PHE A 247 17.74 6.53 -15.20
C PHE A 247 19.00 6.83 -16.00
N SER A 248 19.86 5.82 -16.10
CA SER A 248 21.04 5.84 -16.96
C SER A 248 21.16 4.54 -17.74
N VAL A 249 22.04 4.55 -18.76
CA VAL A 249 22.33 3.34 -19.53
C VAL A 249 23.70 2.78 -19.16
N VAL A 250 23.75 1.50 -18.81
CA VAL A 250 24.99 0.76 -18.55
C VAL A 250 25.27 -0.17 -19.73
N THR A 251 26.53 -0.22 -20.15
CA THR A 251 27.01 -1.21 -21.14
C THR A 251 27.58 -2.41 -20.40
N ARG A 252 27.04 -3.59 -20.71
CA ARG A 252 27.46 -4.88 -20.15
C ARG A 252 28.72 -5.39 -20.85
N LYS A 253 29.42 -6.36 -20.25
CA LYS A 253 30.65 -6.95 -20.81
C LYS A 253 30.45 -7.59 -22.19
N ASP A 254 29.26 -8.11 -22.47
CA ASP A 254 28.85 -8.67 -23.76
C ASP A 254 28.53 -7.59 -24.82
N GLY A 255 28.64 -6.31 -24.47
CA GLY A 255 28.32 -5.17 -25.34
C GLY A 255 26.84 -4.78 -25.35
N SER A 256 25.95 -5.54 -24.70
CA SER A 256 24.53 -5.19 -24.59
C SER A 256 24.31 -4.00 -23.65
N ARG A 257 23.22 -3.27 -23.87
CA ARG A 257 22.86 -2.08 -23.09
C ARG A 257 21.70 -2.40 -22.15
N GLN A 258 21.79 -1.94 -20.90
CA GLN A 258 20.83 -2.21 -19.84
C GLN A 258 20.42 -0.91 -19.15
N TRP A 259 19.13 -0.79 -18.79
CA TRP A 259 18.66 0.32 -17.97
C TRP A 259 19.16 0.18 -16.54
N ALA A 260 19.63 1.29 -15.98
CA ALA A 260 19.94 1.43 -14.57
C ALA A 260 19.10 2.55 -13.95
N TRP A 261 18.74 2.41 -12.68
CA TRP A 261 18.02 3.43 -11.92
C TRP A 261 18.79 3.77 -10.66
N ARG A 262 19.02 5.06 -10.41
CA ARG A 262 19.92 5.54 -9.34
C ARG A 262 21.29 4.86 -9.40
N GLY A 263 21.80 4.65 -10.62
CA GLY A 263 23.09 4.00 -10.86
C GLY A 263 23.10 2.47 -10.68
N ARG A 264 21.96 1.83 -10.42
CA ARG A 264 21.88 0.37 -10.22
C ARG A 264 21.21 -0.31 -11.42
N PRO A 265 21.86 -1.29 -12.10
CA PRO A 265 21.25 -2.01 -13.22
C PRO A 265 19.95 -2.72 -12.82
N LEU A 266 18.92 -2.62 -13.65
CA LEU A 266 17.58 -3.16 -13.40
C LEU A 266 17.39 -4.55 -14.02
N TYR A 267 16.70 -5.42 -13.29
CA TYR A 267 16.42 -6.80 -13.69
C TYR A 267 14.94 -7.14 -13.49
N ARG A 268 14.40 -8.03 -14.32
CA ARG A 268 13.18 -8.80 -14.03
C ARG A 268 13.56 -10.10 -13.32
N TYR A 269 12.67 -10.60 -12.48
CA TYR A 269 12.81 -11.92 -11.89
C TYR A 269 11.99 -12.96 -12.68
N ARG A 270 12.60 -14.09 -13.05
CA ARG A 270 11.94 -15.16 -13.82
C ARG A 270 10.76 -15.80 -13.06
N GLY A 271 10.83 -15.83 -11.73
CA GLY A 271 9.76 -16.38 -10.90
C GLY A 271 8.60 -15.40 -10.65
N ASP A 272 8.67 -14.18 -11.17
CA ASP A 272 7.49 -13.31 -11.31
C ASP A 272 6.76 -13.76 -12.58
N LEU A 273 5.72 -14.58 -12.41
CA LEU A 273 5.04 -15.26 -13.52
C LEU A 273 3.93 -14.40 -14.13
N LEU A 274 3.40 -13.45 -13.36
CA LEU A 274 2.36 -12.52 -13.77
C LEU A 274 2.80 -11.06 -13.51
N PRO A 275 2.30 -10.10 -14.32
CA PRO A 275 2.41 -8.68 -13.99
C PRO A 275 1.87 -8.40 -12.57
N GLY A 276 2.63 -7.63 -11.79
CA GLY A 276 2.31 -7.37 -10.38
C GLY A 276 2.79 -8.43 -9.38
N ASP A 277 3.40 -9.52 -9.84
CA ASP A 277 4.18 -10.38 -8.94
C ASP A 277 5.43 -9.62 -8.46
N ALA A 278 5.84 -9.90 -7.22
CA ALA A 278 7.05 -9.34 -6.64
C ALA A 278 7.86 -10.37 -5.84
N HIS A 279 7.83 -11.64 -6.25
CA HIS A 279 8.39 -12.79 -5.53
C HIS A 279 9.92 -12.77 -5.46
N GLY A 280 10.59 -12.04 -6.36
CA GLY A 280 12.05 -11.88 -6.35
C GLY A 280 12.59 -11.31 -5.03
N ARG A 281 11.76 -10.56 -4.28
CA ARG A 281 12.09 -10.01 -2.96
C ARG A 281 12.43 -11.06 -1.89
N ALA A 282 11.96 -12.30 -2.08
CA ALA A 282 12.10 -13.39 -1.11
C ALA A 282 13.24 -14.36 -1.45
N VAL A 283 13.97 -14.12 -2.53
CA VAL A 283 14.92 -15.09 -3.11
C VAL A 283 16.37 -14.74 -2.80
N ASP A 284 16.72 -13.45 -2.81
CA ASP A 284 18.05 -12.94 -2.45
C ASP A 284 17.87 -11.58 -1.76
N GLU A 285 18.27 -11.46 -0.49
CA GLU A 285 18.11 -10.22 0.29
C GLU A 285 18.85 -9.03 -0.33
N ARG A 286 19.88 -9.28 -1.14
CA ARG A 286 20.60 -8.23 -1.88
C ARG A 286 19.83 -7.74 -3.09
N ARG A 287 18.74 -8.40 -3.50
CA ARG A 287 17.92 -8.02 -4.65
C ARG A 287 16.72 -7.23 -4.15
N ILE A 288 16.88 -5.92 -4.15
CA ILE A 288 15.82 -5.01 -3.71
C ILE A 288 14.92 -4.63 -4.89
N MET A 289 13.63 -4.48 -4.64
CA MET A 289 12.71 -3.90 -5.61
C MET A 289 13.11 -2.44 -5.89
N ALA A 290 12.89 -1.98 -7.11
CA ALA A 290 13.07 -0.58 -7.47
C ALA A 290 11.88 0.27 -6.97
N VAL A 291 11.82 0.48 -5.65
CA VAL A 291 10.71 1.12 -4.95
C VAL A 291 10.77 2.66 -5.06
N LEU A 292 9.66 3.27 -5.45
CA LEU A 292 9.46 4.73 -5.45
C LEU A 292 8.85 5.21 -4.14
N THR A 293 7.78 4.56 -3.69
CA THR A 293 7.12 4.81 -2.41
C THR A 293 6.63 3.52 -1.77
N GLU A 294 6.58 3.47 -0.44
CA GLU A 294 6.06 2.33 0.31
C GLU A 294 4.68 2.64 0.89
N ASN A 295 3.74 1.71 0.72
CA ASN A 295 2.47 1.80 1.41
C ASN A 295 2.69 1.56 2.90
N PHE A 296 1.92 2.26 3.74
CA PHE A 296 1.90 1.91 5.15
C PHE A 296 1.39 0.49 5.33
N ARG A 297 2.00 -0.21 6.27
CA ARG A 297 1.52 -1.48 6.81
C ARG A 297 1.85 -1.51 8.30
N PRO A 298 1.00 -2.10 9.16
CA PRO A 298 1.38 -2.36 10.55
C PRO A 298 2.69 -3.17 10.60
N PRO A 299 3.63 -2.85 11.51
CA PRO A 299 4.97 -3.47 11.52
C PRO A 299 4.97 -5.00 11.63
N GLN A 300 3.97 -5.57 12.29
CA GLN A 300 3.80 -7.01 12.48
C GLN A 300 3.26 -7.74 11.24
N VAL A 301 2.83 -6.99 10.22
CA VAL A 301 2.18 -7.55 9.04
C VAL A 301 3.17 -7.70 7.90
N ALA A 302 3.28 -8.90 7.33
CA ALA A 302 4.09 -9.20 6.14
C ALA A 302 3.21 -9.68 4.97
N VAL A 303 3.75 -9.65 3.74
CA VAL A 303 3.16 -10.36 2.59
C VAL A 303 3.88 -11.67 2.45
N THR A 304 3.16 -12.78 2.58
CA THR A 304 3.71 -14.14 2.51
C THR A 304 3.06 -14.90 1.36
N ALA A 305 3.84 -15.69 0.63
CA ALA A 305 3.30 -16.61 -0.36
C ALA A 305 2.58 -17.77 0.35
N LEU A 306 1.32 -17.98 0.01
CA LEU A 306 0.48 -19.04 0.53
C LEU A 306 0.21 -20.06 -0.58
N GLU A 307 0.54 -21.33 -0.35
CA GLU A 307 0.40 -22.39 -1.35
C GLU A 307 -1.06 -22.50 -1.84
N GLY A 308 -1.23 -22.55 -3.17
CA GLY A 308 -2.54 -22.61 -3.82
C GLY A 308 -3.35 -21.31 -3.81
N TYR A 309 -2.90 -20.28 -3.08
CA TYR A 309 -3.59 -19.00 -3.00
C TYR A 309 -2.75 -17.82 -3.51
N GLY A 310 -1.42 -17.93 -3.57
CA GLY A 310 -0.53 -16.80 -3.88
C GLY A 310 -0.31 -15.89 -2.67
N ASP A 311 0.08 -14.64 -2.88
CA ASP A 311 0.38 -13.72 -1.78
C ASP A 311 -0.81 -13.48 -0.84
N ALA A 312 -0.53 -13.46 0.46
CA ALA A 312 -1.48 -13.19 1.53
C ALA A 312 -0.86 -12.26 2.56
N LEU A 313 -1.69 -11.50 3.26
CA LEU A 313 -1.26 -10.76 4.44
C LEU A 313 -1.14 -11.73 5.62
N ALA A 314 -0.06 -11.62 6.39
CA ALA A 314 0.17 -12.42 7.58
C ALA A 314 0.59 -11.54 8.75
N LEU A 315 0.02 -11.78 9.93
CA LEU A 315 0.37 -11.13 11.20
C LEU A 315 1.28 -12.05 11.99
N ASP A 316 2.53 -11.65 12.21
CA ASP A 316 3.55 -12.47 12.89
C ASP A 316 3.66 -13.89 12.30
N GLY A 317 3.53 -14.00 10.97
CA GLY A 317 3.54 -15.26 10.21
C GLY A 317 2.18 -15.99 10.12
N MET A 318 1.18 -15.61 10.91
CA MET A 318 -0.16 -16.19 10.87
C MET A 318 -1.03 -15.52 9.80
N THR A 319 -1.72 -16.31 8.98
CA THR A 319 -2.57 -15.79 7.90
C THR A 319 -3.64 -14.83 8.45
N LEU A 320 -3.76 -13.66 7.82
CA LEU A 320 -4.84 -12.72 8.09
C LEU A 320 -6.05 -13.03 7.21
N TYR A 321 -7.23 -12.76 7.76
CA TYR A 321 -8.52 -13.03 7.15
C TYR A 321 -9.43 -11.82 7.24
N THR A 322 -10.34 -11.71 6.27
CA THR A 322 -11.47 -10.79 6.28
C THR A 322 -12.77 -11.58 6.31
N GLY A 323 -13.78 -11.06 7.01
CA GLY A 323 -15.14 -11.55 6.93
C GLY A 323 -15.96 -10.65 6.01
N SER A 324 -16.79 -11.24 5.15
CA SER A 324 -17.69 -10.52 4.24
C SER A 324 -19.12 -11.06 4.37
N ALA A 325 -20.14 -10.24 4.14
CA ALA A 325 -21.51 -10.72 4.14
C ALA A 325 -21.71 -11.79 3.05
N PHE A 326 -22.47 -12.83 3.37
CA PHE A 326 -22.80 -13.91 2.44
C PHE A 326 -23.61 -13.39 1.24
N GLU A 327 -23.38 -13.93 0.05
CA GLU A 327 -24.08 -13.54 -1.17
C GLU A 327 -24.76 -14.74 -1.84
N LYS A 328 -26.01 -14.57 -2.29
CA LYS A 328 -26.95 -15.62 -2.73
C LYS A 328 -26.46 -16.46 -3.91
N TYR A 329 -25.64 -15.88 -4.79
CA TYR A 329 -25.24 -16.52 -6.04
C TYR A 329 -23.97 -17.39 -5.93
N TRP A 330 -23.45 -17.61 -4.72
CA TRP A 330 -22.03 -18.00 -4.56
C TRP A 330 -21.77 -19.14 -3.58
N GLY A 331 -22.09 -20.37 -3.99
CA GLY A 331 -21.68 -21.63 -3.33
C GLY A 331 -20.21 -22.01 -3.53
N GLY A 332 -19.30 -21.06 -3.74
CA GLY A 332 -17.88 -21.34 -3.96
C GLY A 332 -17.09 -20.11 -4.40
N ARG A 333 -16.83 -19.18 -3.46
CA ARG A 333 -16.03 -17.97 -3.72
C ARG A 333 -14.62 -18.28 -4.27
N ASN A 334 -14.05 -19.43 -3.95
CA ASN A 334 -12.70 -19.85 -4.38
C ASN A 334 -12.48 -19.93 -5.91
N LEU A 335 -13.51 -19.85 -6.76
CA LEU A 335 -13.37 -20.14 -8.20
C LEU A 335 -13.22 -18.89 -9.10
N ARG A 336 -13.34 -17.65 -8.60
CA ARG A 336 -13.42 -16.45 -9.48
C ARG A 336 -12.79 -15.16 -8.92
N ASP A 337 -11.57 -15.18 -8.39
CA ASP A 337 -10.88 -13.95 -7.94
C ASP A 337 -11.69 -13.14 -6.88
N SER A 338 -12.45 -13.84 -6.04
CA SER A 338 -13.44 -13.31 -5.08
C SER A 338 -12.85 -12.53 -3.90
N PHE A 339 -11.58 -12.16 -3.98
CA PHE A 339 -10.90 -11.34 -2.97
C PHE A 339 -11.18 -9.85 -3.20
N LYS A 340 -11.59 -9.47 -4.41
CA LYS A 340 -12.01 -8.12 -4.76
C LYS A 340 -13.46 -7.92 -4.34
N ASN A 341 -13.63 -7.22 -3.23
CA ASN A 341 -14.93 -6.86 -2.69
C ASN A 341 -15.07 -5.35 -2.66
N ALA A 342 -16.31 -4.86 -2.74
CA ALA A 342 -16.57 -3.44 -2.66
C ALA A 342 -16.21 -2.89 -1.27
N TYR A 343 -15.52 -1.75 -1.27
CA TYR A 343 -14.99 -1.09 -0.08
C TYR A 343 -16.11 -0.76 0.93
N ASP A 344 -17.22 -0.22 0.43
CA ASP A 344 -18.39 0.19 1.21
C ASP A 344 -19.00 -0.97 2.00
N ARG A 345 -19.06 -2.18 1.41
CA ARG A 345 -19.56 -3.36 2.12
C ARG A 345 -18.68 -3.75 3.29
N GLY A 346 -17.36 -3.72 3.11
CA GLY A 346 -16.40 -3.96 4.18
C GLY A 346 -16.53 -2.92 5.27
N LYS A 347 -16.57 -1.65 4.86
CA LYS A 347 -16.67 -0.49 5.76
C LYS A 347 -17.94 -0.53 6.61
N ARG A 348 -19.08 -0.87 6.01
CA ARG A 348 -20.37 -1.02 6.70
C ARG A 348 -20.42 -2.24 7.60
N LEU A 349 -19.80 -3.35 7.19
CA LEU A 349 -19.73 -4.57 8.02
C LEU A 349 -18.79 -4.37 9.22
N GLY A 350 -17.67 -3.67 9.03
CA GLY A 350 -16.70 -3.32 10.07
C GLY A 350 -16.33 -4.49 10.99
N GLY A 351 -16.28 -4.23 12.29
CA GLY A 351 -16.03 -5.24 13.31
C GLY A 351 -17.16 -6.25 13.50
N ASP A 352 -18.31 -6.00 12.90
CA ASP A 352 -19.53 -6.78 13.13
C ASP A 352 -19.61 -8.06 12.28
N ALA A 353 -18.63 -8.28 11.39
CA ALA A 353 -18.36 -9.60 10.83
C ALA A 353 -18.20 -10.66 11.94
N CYS A 354 -17.63 -10.26 13.09
CA CYS A 354 -17.46 -11.12 14.25
C CYS A 354 -17.62 -10.31 15.54
N ALA A 355 -18.80 -10.33 16.13
CA ALA A 355 -19.14 -9.51 17.30
C ALA A 355 -19.40 -10.32 18.57
N ASP A 356 -19.93 -11.54 18.46
CA ASP A 356 -20.28 -12.37 19.60
C ASP A 356 -19.09 -13.17 20.16
N THR A 357 -19.23 -13.63 21.40
CA THR A 357 -18.18 -14.37 22.11
C THR A 357 -17.77 -15.65 21.38
N GLN A 358 -18.73 -16.40 20.83
CA GLN A 358 -18.42 -17.66 20.15
C GLN A 358 -17.56 -17.42 18.91
N CYS A 359 -17.92 -16.43 18.10
CA CYS A 359 -17.15 -16.02 16.95
C CYS A 359 -15.75 -15.57 17.37
N LEU A 360 -15.62 -14.76 18.42
CA LEU A 360 -14.33 -14.23 18.90
C LEU A 360 -13.40 -15.31 19.49
N THR A 361 -13.90 -16.50 19.84
CA THR A 361 -13.03 -17.65 20.17
C THR A 361 -12.31 -18.22 18.95
N MET A 362 -12.95 -18.15 17.77
CA MET A 362 -12.42 -18.66 16.52
C MET A 362 -11.69 -17.60 15.70
N TRP A 363 -12.21 -16.37 15.69
CA TRP A 363 -11.70 -15.25 14.89
C TRP A 363 -11.18 -14.17 15.81
N ARG A 364 -9.85 -14.09 15.92
CA ARG A 364 -9.18 -13.16 16.83
C ARG A 364 -8.94 -11.82 16.11
N PRO A 365 -9.56 -10.71 16.57
CA PRO A 365 -9.37 -9.40 15.96
C PRO A 365 -7.90 -8.95 15.97
N PHE A 366 -7.40 -8.44 14.85
CA PHE A 366 -6.10 -7.75 14.87
C PHE A 366 -6.25 -6.35 15.49
N ARG A 367 -6.03 -6.26 16.80
CA ARG A 367 -6.17 -5.03 17.59
C ARG A 367 -5.24 -3.93 17.09
N ALA A 368 -5.75 -2.71 17.03
CA ALA A 368 -4.95 -1.52 16.74
C ALA A 368 -4.52 -0.83 18.04
N ALA A 369 -3.29 -0.30 18.06
CA ALA A 369 -2.78 0.46 19.19
C ALA A 369 -3.57 1.77 19.39
N ALA A 370 -3.50 2.35 20.59
CA ALA A 370 -4.24 3.56 20.94
C ALA A 370 -3.85 4.78 20.09
N ASP A 371 -2.62 4.83 19.59
CA ASP A 371 -2.07 5.88 18.73
C ASP A 371 -2.10 5.52 17.23
N ALA A 372 -2.60 4.34 16.86
CA ALA A 372 -2.71 3.90 15.47
C ALA A 372 -3.56 4.90 14.66
N ARG A 373 -3.16 5.14 13.40
CA ARG A 373 -3.83 6.04 12.47
C ARG A 373 -4.10 5.31 11.16
N SER A 374 -5.25 5.58 10.55
CA SER A 374 -5.55 5.13 9.18
C SER A 374 -4.56 5.77 8.21
N THR A 375 -4.02 4.98 7.30
CA THR A 375 -3.15 5.46 6.23
C THR A 375 -2.95 4.37 5.17
N GLY A 376 -2.90 4.78 3.90
CA GLY A 376 -2.83 3.83 2.79
C GLY A 376 -4.07 2.94 2.76
N PHE A 377 -3.91 1.67 2.40
CA PHE A 377 -5.01 0.70 2.43
C PHE A 377 -5.41 0.22 3.84
N TRP A 378 -4.76 0.73 4.90
CA TRP A 378 -5.04 0.34 6.28
C TRP A 378 -5.84 1.41 7.00
N GLU A 379 -6.87 0.96 7.71
CA GLU A 379 -7.76 1.82 8.48
C GLU A 379 -7.88 1.33 9.91
N VAL A 380 -8.16 2.25 10.83
CA VAL A 380 -8.53 1.88 12.20
C VAL A 380 -10.00 2.18 12.42
N PHE A 381 -10.75 1.19 12.85
CA PHE A 381 -12.14 1.37 13.25
C PHE A 381 -12.31 1.06 14.73
N THR A 382 -13.38 1.62 15.29
CA THR A 382 -13.83 1.37 16.66
C THR A 382 -14.94 0.33 16.63
N ARG A 383 -14.77 -0.75 17.38
CA ARG A 383 -15.77 -1.81 17.54
C ARG A 383 -16.86 -1.38 18.51
N ARG A 384 -17.98 -2.12 18.53
CA ARG A 384 -19.10 -1.90 19.47
C ARG A 384 -18.68 -1.94 20.95
N ASP A 385 -17.67 -2.72 21.28
CA ASP A 385 -17.09 -2.82 22.63
C ASP A 385 -16.12 -1.66 22.96
N GLY A 386 -15.99 -0.67 22.08
CA GLY A 386 -15.09 0.49 22.21
C GLY A 386 -13.63 0.21 21.87
N SER A 387 -13.26 -1.05 21.61
CA SER A 387 -11.89 -1.40 21.26
C SER A 387 -11.55 -1.08 19.81
N ARG A 388 -10.28 -0.81 19.52
CA ARG A 388 -9.80 -0.48 18.17
C ARG A 388 -9.28 -1.71 17.44
N GLN A 389 -9.54 -1.80 16.15
CA GLN A 389 -9.08 -2.91 15.30
C GLN A 389 -8.63 -2.38 13.93
N TRP A 390 -7.64 -3.04 13.35
CA TRP A 390 -7.19 -2.77 11.99
C TRP A 390 -8.18 -3.33 10.96
N ALA A 391 -8.43 -2.55 9.92
CA ALA A 391 -9.06 -2.98 8.68
C ALA A 391 -8.07 -2.81 7.52
N TYR A 392 -8.25 -3.64 6.49
CA TYR A 392 -7.54 -3.55 5.22
C TYR A 392 -8.55 -3.44 4.07
N LYS A 393 -8.42 -2.40 3.23
CA LYS A 393 -9.35 -2.09 2.13
C LYS A 393 -10.82 -2.06 2.59
N GLY A 394 -11.09 -1.43 3.74
CA GLY A 394 -12.41 -1.37 4.36
C GLY A 394 -12.82 -2.58 5.20
N TYR A 395 -12.13 -3.73 5.12
CA TYR A 395 -12.53 -4.95 5.84
C TYR A 395 -11.74 -5.15 7.13
N ALA A 396 -12.44 -5.37 8.24
CA ALA A 396 -11.84 -5.81 9.49
C ALA A 396 -10.99 -7.07 9.31
N VAL A 397 -9.76 -7.07 9.84
CA VAL A 397 -8.84 -8.21 9.71
C VAL A 397 -8.67 -9.01 11.01
N TYR A 398 -8.57 -10.33 10.86
CA TYR A 398 -8.56 -11.32 11.95
C TYR A 398 -7.49 -12.38 11.72
N THR A 399 -7.02 -13.02 12.78
CA THR A 399 -6.34 -14.34 12.71
C THR A 399 -7.34 -15.44 13.08
N TYR A 400 -7.10 -16.66 12.61
CA TYR A 400 -7.98 -17.80 12.86
C TYR A 400 -7.39 -18.76 13.89
N ALA A 401 -8.17 -19.12 14.91
CA ALA A 401 -7.72 -19.97 16.01
C ALA A 401 -7.37 -21.41 15.59
N GLY A 402 -7.91 -21.88 14.45
CA GLY A 402 -7.57 -23.19 13.91
C GLY A 402 -6.22 -23.23 13.17
N ASP A 403 -5.62 -22.08 12.87
CA ASP A 403 -4.26 -22.01 12.35
C ASP A 403 -3.27 -22.08 13.52
N GLU A 404 -2.59 -23.21 13.64
CA GLU A 404 -1.67 -23.54 14.73
C GLU A 404 -0.21 -23.25 14.36
N ALA A 405 0.07 -22.95 13.09
CA ALA A 405 1.41 -22.64 12.59
C ALA A 405 1.37 -21.61 11.44
N PRO A 406 2.45 -20.85 11.24
CA PRO A 406 2.60 -19.95 10.09
C PRO A 406 2.35 -20.66 8.75
N GLY A 407 1.73 -19.94 7.82
CA GLY A 407 1.38 -20.46 6.49
C GLY A 407 0.18 -21.41 6.46
N GLN A 408 -0.42 -21.76 7.60
CA GLN A 408 -1.73 -22.41 7.61
C GLN A 408 -2.82 -21.43 7.22
N ASN A 409 -3.85 -21.94 6.54
CA ASN A 409 -4.96 -21.14 6.05
C ASN A 409 -6.33 -21.82 6.26
N ARG A 410 -6.50 -22.57 7.35
CA ARG A 410 -7.68 -23.41 7.62
C ARG A 410 -8.98 -22.62 7.79
N GLY A 411 -8.89 -21.32 8.07
CA GLY A 411 -10.06 -20.43 8.12
C GLY A 411 -10.63 -20.07 6.74
N GLN A 412 -9.91 -20.36 5.66
CA GLN A 412 -10.30 -20.01 4.30
C GLN A 412 -11.57 -20.76 3.89
N ALA A 413 -12.46 -20.05 3.21
CA ALA A 413 -13.68 -20.61 2.63
C ALA A 413 -14.63 -21.26 3.65
N THR A 414 -14.61 -20.74 4.87
CA THR A 414 -15.55 -21.13 5.92
C THR A 414 -16.72 -20.16 5.99
N TYR A 415 -17.86 -20.64 6.48
CA TYR A 415 -19.11 -19.89 6.56
C TYR A 415 -19.62 -19.88 8.00
N ALA A 416 -20.10 -18.72 8.45
CA ALA A 416 -20.88 -18.56 9.67
C ALA A 416 -22.28 -18.09 9.27
N PHE A 417 -23.22 -19.03 9.14
CA PHE A 417 -24.61 -18.71 8.78
C PHE A 417 -25.34 -18.05 9.95
N ALA A 418 -26.16 -17.06 9.65
CA ALA A 418 -27.00 -16.39 10.65
C ALA A 418 -28.25 -17.22 10.95
N THR A 419 -28.71 -17.16 12.21
CA THR A 419 -29.96 -17.79 12.67
C THR A 419 -31.16 -17.03 12.11
N LEU A 420 -32.13 -17.72 11.49
CA LEU A 420 -33.31 -17.10 10.85
C LEU A 420 -34.60 -17.23 11.69
N ASP A 421 -34.58 -18.09 12.70
CA ASP A 421 -35.69 -18.44 13.60
C ASP A 421 -35.31 -18.24 15.08
N GLY A 422 -34.29 -17.40 15.33
CA GLY A 422 -33.75 -17.11 16.65
C GLY A 422 -34.46 -15.96 17.37
N SER A 423 -33.76 -15.36 18.32
CA SER A 423 -34.16 -14.13 19.01
C SER A 423 -34.36 -12.97 18.03
N PRO A 424 -35.09 -11.90 18.42
CA PRO A 424 -35.24 -10.70 17.59
C PRO A 424 -33.91 -10.09 17.14
N GLU A 425 -32.89 -10.11 18.00
CA GLU A 425 -31.55 -9.59 17.73
C GLU A 425 -30.81 -10.44 16.68
N GLU A 426 -30.96 -11.77 16.74
CA GLU A 426 -30.41 -12.67 15.73
C GLU A 426 -31.08 -12.49 14.38
N ILE A 427 -32.41 -12.31 14.36
CA ILE A 427 -33.17 -12.03 13.15
C ILE A 427 -32.77 -10.68 12.55
N GLU A 428 -32.63 -9.63 13.37
CA GLU A 428 -32.18 -8.31 12.92
C GLU A 428 -30.77 -8.38 12.30
N ARG A 429 -29.85 -9.10 12.95
CA ARG A 429 -28.52 -9.37 12.40
C ARG A 429 -28.60 -10.12 11.07
N ALA A 430 -29.46 -11.12 10.96
CA ALA A 430 -29.63 -11.88 9.72
C ALA A 430 -30.18 -11.00 8.58
N VAL A 431 -31.18 -10.16 8.86
CA VAL A 431 -31.74 -9.20 7.89
C VAL A 431 -30.65 -8.24 7.43
N TRP A 432 -29.92 -7.65 8.36
CA TRP A 432 -28.83 -6.71 8.05
C TRP A 432 -27.71 -7.36 7.21
N LEU A 433 -27.28 -8.58 7.55
CA LEU A 433 -26.31 -9.34 6.76
C LEU A 433 -26.87 -9.67 5.36
N ALA A 434 -28.16 -9.97 5.25
CA ALA A 434 -28.79 -10.24 3.97
C ALA A 434 -28.84 -8.99 3.09
N GLU A 435 -29.10 -7.81 3.66
CA GLU A 435 -29.08 -6.52 2.96
C GLU A 435 -27.67 -6.18 2.47
N LEU A 436 -26.65 -6.30 3.33
CA LEU A 436 -25.25 -6.10 2.96
C LEU A 436 -24.76 -7.09 1.90
N GLY A 437 -25.26 -8.33 1.95
CA GLY A 437 -24.95 -9.38 0.98
C GLY A 437 -25.78 -9.31 -0.31
N GLY A 438 -26.75 -8.39 -0.41
CA GLY A 438 -27.67 -8.32 -1.55
C GLY A 438 -28.48 -9.61 -1.75
N THR A 439 -28.81 -10.32 -0.68
CA THR A 439 -29.42 -11.65 -0.73
C THR A 439 -30.91 -11.65 -0.40
N TYR A 440 -31.68 -12.35 -1.22
CA TYR A 440 -33.10 -12.66 -0.95
C TYR A 440 -33.25 -14.17 -0.63
N GLY A 441 -32.67 -14.65 0.47
CA GLY A 441 -32.84 -16.06 0.88
C GLY A 441 -31.73 -16.73 1.71
N GLY A 442 -30.73 -16.02 2.23
CA GLY A 442 -29.73 -16.58 3.16
C GLY A 442 -28.80 -15.50 3.71
N ALA A 443 -28.42 -15.58 4.98
CA ALA A 443 -27.63 -14.56 5.66
C ALA A 443 -26.45 -15.20 6.41
N GLY A 444 -25.31 -14.52 6.45
CA GLY A 444 -24.13 -15.04 7.15
C GLY A 444 -22.86 -14.26 6.82
N VAL A 445 -21.74 -14.76 7.33
CA VAL A 445 -20.41 -14.24 7.06
C VAL A 445 -19.59 -15.32 6.36
N TYR A 446 -18.95 -14.94 5.26
CA TYR A 446 -17.97 -15.73 4.55
C TYR A 446 -16.57 -15.24 4.88
N TRP A 447 -15.69 -16.16 5.25
CA TRP A 447 -14.33 -15.88 5.65
C TRP A 447 -13.33 -16.21 4.55
N ASN A 448 -12.46 -15.25 4.26
CA ASN A 448 -11.44 -15.37 3.24
C ASN A 448 -10.10 -14.80 3.69
N VAL A 449 -9.02 -15.36 3.16
CA VAL A 449 -7.66 -14.84 3.31
C VAL A 449 -7.63 -13.40 2.84
N ALA A 450 -7.02 -12.54 3.64
CA ALA A 450 -6.79 -11.15 3.33
C ALA A 450 -5.67 -11.05 2.28
N LYS A 451 -6.02 -10.58 1.08
CA LYS A 451 -5.09 -10.37 -0.02
C LYS A 451 -4.53 -8.96 0.00
N PRO A 452 -3.24 -8.76 -0.29
CA PRO A 452 -2.69 -7.42 -0.46
C PRO A 452 -3.32 -6.66 -1.63
#